data_AF-A0A160IM01-F1
#
_entry.id   AF-A0A160IM01-F1
#
_cell.length_a   1.000
_cell.length_b   1.000
_cell.length_c   1.000
_cell.angle_alpha   90.00
_cell.angle_beta   90.00
_cell.angle_gamma   90.00
#
_symmetry.space_group_name_H-M   'P 1'
#
loop_
_entity.id
_entity.type
_entity.pdbx_description
1 polymer ?
#
loop_
_entity_poly.entity_id
_entity_poly.type
_entity_poly.pdbx_seq_one_letter_code
_entity_poly.pdbx_strand_id
1 'polypeptide(L)'
;MKLRRLYRLVLILFLLTGCNYGGQIEIDWVDFIKWNNKEYHGVYTGFISDPSLIGEKIGKTTFKVSDSINDLEYKTKNGDAAFLPKGTTLFGIKGRRGFIAVKDKNEINGYKLYVEYNSKQDRFWFKHIPLDKVTKIETYAIDPHNDVDRTLKQTLSGKEEIDDILLLLTTSKKESGYQPSMKDGDPLMYEMTFYTGEPIAYKLSVHYDKTNYYFHPDDTNLIDDKIAVFFK
;
A
#
# COMPACT_ATOMS: atom_id res chain seq x y z
N MET A 1 -28.31 55.83 37.27
CA MET A 1 -28.60 54.37 37.27
C MET A 1 -28.41 53.66 35.92
N LYS A 2 -28.13 54.37 34.80
CA LYS A 2 -28.00 53.76 33.46
C LYS A 2 -26.57 53.31 33.07
N LEU A 3 -25.53 54.01 33.53
CA LEU A 3 -24.12 53.74 33.15
C LEU A 3 -23.52 52.45 33.75
N ARG A 4 -23.86 52.14 35.01
CA ARG A 4 -23.45 50.90 35.70
C ARG A 4 -24.14 49.63 35.16
N ARG A 5 -25.31 49.76 34.53
CA ARG A 5 -26.00 48.64 33.84
C ARG A 5 -25.41 48.42 32.44
N LEU A 6 -24.99 49.48 31.76
CA LEU A 6 -24.32 49.41 30.47
C LEU A 6 -22.96 48.69 30.55
N TYR A 7 -22.16 48.97 31.59
CA TYR A 7 -20.88 48.29 31.82
C TYR A 7 -21.02 46.77 32.05
N ARG A 8 -22.09 46.33 32.74
CA ARG A 8 -22.35 44.89 32.94
C ARG A 8 -22.76 44.21 31.64
N LEU A 9 -23.51 44.90 30.78
CA LEU A 9 -23.90 44.40 29.46
C LEU A 9 -22.70 44.27 28.52
N VAL A 10 -21.81 45.26 28.49
CA VAL A 10 -20.58 45.22 27.68
C VAL A 10 -19.64 44.10 28.16
N LEU A 11 -19.49 43.89 29.47
CA LEU A 11 -18.67 42.80 30.02
C LEU A 11 -19.22 41.41 29.64
N ILE A 12 -20.55 41.24 29.62
CA ILE A 12 -21.20 40.00 29.18
C ILE A 12 -21.02 39.77 27.67
N LEU A 13 -21.06 40.84 26.87
CA LEU A 13 -20.82 40.79 25.42
C LEU A 13 -19.37 40.39 25.07
N PHE A 14 -18.37 40.80 25.86
CA PHE A 14 -16.98 40.35 25.67
C PHE A 14 -16.79 38.85 25.98
N LEU A 15 -17.51 38.31 26.97
CA LEU A 15 -17.44 36.88 27.32
C LEU A 15 -18.11 35.95 26.28
N LEU A 16 -18.94 36.50 25.37
CA LEU A 16 -19.61 35.75 24.31
C LEU A 16 -18.80 35.67 23.00
N THR A 17 -17.64 36.34 22.91
CA THR A 17 -16.76 36.32 21.73
C THR A 17 -15.65 35.26 21.80
N GLY A 18 -15.82 34.25 22.67
CA GLY A 18 -15.04 33.02 22.61
C GLY A 18 -15.49 32.18 21.42
N CYS A 19 -15.10 32.58 20.22
CA CYS A 19 -15.24 31.74 19.03
C CYS A 19 -14.58 30.39 19.31
N ASN A 20 -15.42 29.35 19.35
CA ASN A 20 -14.99 27.97 19.28
C ASN A 20 -14.33 27.77 17.92
N TYR A 21 -13.02 28.00 17.84
CA TYR A 21 -12.16 27.52 16.75
C TYR A 21 -12.04 26.00 16.88
N GLY A 22 -13.17 25.30 16.84
CA GLY A 22 -13.24 23.86 16.71
C GLY A 22 -13.01 23.49 15.26
N GLY A 23 -11.83 23.79 14.73
CA GLY A 23 -11.38 23.16 13.49
C GLY A 23 -11.27 21.68 13.77
N GLN A 24 -12.03 20.84 13.08
CA GLN A 24 -11.77 19.41 13.08
C GLN A 24 -10.38 19.19 12.49
N ILE A 25 -9.43 18.78 13.32
CA ILE A 25 -8.11 18.37 12.88
C ILE A 25 -8.27 16.96 12.31
N GLU A 26 -8.09 16.84 11.00
CA GLU A 26 -7.98 15.56 10.31
C GLU A 26 -6.49 15.21 10.21
N ILE A 27 -6.11 14.06 10.77
CA ILE A 27 -4.73 13.56 10.74
C ILE A 27 -4.63 12.52 9.63
N ASP A 28 -3.74 12.74 8.67
CA ASP A 28 -3.43 11.75 7.64
C ASP A 28 -2.46 10.71 8.21
N TRP A 29 -2.96 9.48 8.36
CA TRP A 29 -2.21 8.39 8.97
C TRP A 29 -1.54 7.53 7.90
N VAL A 30 -0.26 7.24 8.09
CA VAL A 30 0.40 6.15 7.37
C VAL A 30 -0.23 4.82 7.81
N ASP A 31 -0.34 3.84 6.92
CA ASP A 31 -0.85 2.51 7.29
C ASP A 31 0.17 1.77 8.17
N PHE A 32 -0.06 1.77 9.48
CA PHE A 32 0.84 1.14 10.46
C PHE A 32 0.14 0.21 11.44
N ILE A 33 0.94 -0.65 12.07
CA ILE A 33 0.63 -1.42 13.28
C ILE A 33 1.74 -1.18 14.31
N LYS A 34 1.38 -0.78 15.54
CA LYS A 34 2.31 -0.72 16.67
C LYS A 34 2.21 -2.02 17.47
N TRP A 35 3.26 -2.82 17.48
CA TRP A 35 3.28 -4.12 18.14
C TRP A 35 4.63 -4.40 18.80
N ASN A 36 4.63 -4.87 20.05
CA ASN A 36 5.85 -5.17 20.82
C ASN A 36 6.91 -4.05 20.78
N ASN A 37 6.46 -2.81 20.99
CA ASN A 37 7.24 -1.56 20.95
C ASN A 37 7.86 -1.22 19.59
N LYS A 38 7.56 -1.99 18.55
CA LYS A 38 7.97 -1.76 17.17
C LYS A 38 6.81 -1.25 16.35
N GLU A 39 7.13 -0.50 15.31
CA GLU A 39 6.16 -0.06 14.32
C GLU A 39 6.36 -0.83 13.03
N TYR A 40 5.26 -1.21 12.40
CA TYR A 40 5.24 -1.94 11.15
C TYR A 40 4.41 -1.17 10.14
N HIS A 41 4.91 -0.98 8.92
CA HIS A 41 4.21 -0.25 7.86
C HIS A 41 3.64 -1.21 6.81
N GLY A 42 2.50 -0.85 6.24
CA GLY A 42 1.83 -1.61 5.19
C GLY A 42 2.74 -1.81 3.98
N VAL A 43 2.78 -3.05 3.48
CA VAL A 43 3.54 -3.42 2.28
C VAL A 43 2.61 -3.45 1.08
N TYR A 44 2.85 -2.54 0.12
CA TYR A 44 2.00 -2.38 -1.07
C TYR A 44 2.56 -3.02 -2.34
N THR A 45 3.80 -3.49 -2.34
CA THR A 45 4.48 -4.07 -3.51
C THR A 45 5.07 -5.45 -3.22
N GLY A 46 4.64 -6.06 -2.11
CA GLY A 46 4.96 -7.43 -1.74
C GLY A 46 3.74 -8.14 -1.16
N PHE A 47 3.70 -9.46 -1.26
CA PHE A 47 2.61 -10.30 -0.77
C PHE A 47 3.13 -11.66 -0.33
N ILE A 48 2.32 -12.42 0.43
CA ILE A 48 2.73 -13.76 0.87
C ILE A 48 2.75 -14.70 -0.33
N SER A 49 3.86 -15.39 -0.58
CA SER A 49 4.00 -16.26 -1.76
C SER A 49 3.11 -17.52 -1.69
N ASP A 50 2.87 -18.02 -0.48
CA ASP A 50 1.98 -19.15 -0.21
C ASP A 50 1.29 -18.94 1.16
N PRO A 51 -0.06 -18.99 1.25
CA PRO A 51 -0.79 -18.92 2.52
C PRO A 51 -0.33 -19.94 3.57
N SER A 52 0.25 -21.08 3.17
CA SER A 52 0.79 -22.10 4.08
C SER A 52 1.95 -21.58 4.94
N LEU A 53 2.60 -20.49 4.51
CA LEU A 53 3.70 -19.83 5.21
C LEU A 53 3.24 -18.87 6.31
N ILE A 54 1.93 -18.66 6.47
CA ILE A 54 1.39 -17.95 7.61
C ILE A 54 1.66 -18.75 8.88
N GLY A 55 2.25 -18.07 9.86
CA GLY A 55 2.66 -18.64 11.13
C GLY A 55 1.57 -18.55 12.20
N GLU A 56 2.01 -18.67 13.44
CA GLU A 56 1.12 -18.59 14.60
C GLU A 56 0.52 -17.19 14.76
N LYS A 57 -0.62 -17.13 15.44
CA LYS A 57 -1.20 -15.89 15.91
C LYS A 57 -0.27 -15.27 16.96
N ILE A 58 0.18 -14.06 16.69
CA ILE A 58 1.07 -13.31 17.58
C ILE A 58 0.30 -12.29 18.44
N GLY A 59 -0.94 -11.95 18.07
CA GLY A 59 -1.66 -10.89 18.76
C GLY A 59 -3.00 -10.50 18.15
N LYS A 60 -3.53 -9.39 18.64
CA LYS A 60 -4.71 -8.70 18.08
C LYS A 60 -4.56 -7.20 18.25
N THR A 61 -5.08 -6.42 17.31
CA THR A 61 -5.21 -4.97 17.47
C THR A 61 -6.16 -4.65 18.64
N THR A 62 -5.87 -3.57 19.36
CA THR A 62 -6.68 -3.09 20.49
C THR A 62 -7.40 -1.79 20.17
N PHE A 63 -6.97 -1.05 19.14
CA PHE A 63 -7.49 0.27 18.81
C PHE A 63 -7.24 0.63 17.33
N LYS A 64 -8.24 1.24 16.68
CA LYS A 64 -8.12 1.84 15.34
C LYS A 64 -7.91 3.35 15.51
N VAL A 65 -6.85 3.90 14.93
CA VAL A 65 -6.45 5.28 15.18
C VAL A 65 -7.15 6.28 14.26
N SER A 66 -7.30 5.97 12.96
CA SER A 66 -7.68 6.95 11.93
C SER A 66 -9.01 7.67 12.18
N ASP A 67 -9.96 7.03 12.84
CA ASP A 67 -11.31 7.59 13.05
C ASP A 67 -11.53 8.01 14.51
N SER A 68 -10.52 7.87 15.36
CA SER A 68 -10.67 8.00 16.81
C SER A 68 -9.77 9.06 17.43
N ILE A 69 -8.77 9.56 16.71
CA ILE A 69 -7.78 10.51 17.22
C ILE A 69 -7.79 11.79 16.41
N ASN A 70 -8.14 12.89 17.08
CA ASN A 70 -8.04 14.26 16.57
C ASN A 70 -6.95 15.07 17.32
N ASP A 71 -6.16 14.39 18.16
CA ASP A 71 -5.10 14.98 18.98
C ASP A 71 -3.75 14.76 18.29
N LEU A 72 -3.11 15.85 17.85
CA LEU A 72 -1.79 15.84 17.22
C LEU A 72 -0.68 15.38 18.17
N GLU A 73 -0.90 15.39 19.48
CA GLU A 73 0.06 14.91 20.48
C GLU A 73 -0.11 13.43 20.81
N TYR A 74 -1.06 12.73 20.17
CA TYR A 74 -1.30 11.32 20.41
C TYR A 74 -0.06 10.48 20.10
N LYS A 75 0.37 9.69 21.10
CA LYS A 75 1.49 8.75 20.97
C LYS A 75 0.95 7.34 20.79
N THR A 76 1.26 6.74 19.64
CA THR A 76 0.87 5.37 19.32
C THR A 76 1.46 4.38 20.32
N LYS A 77 0.67 3.37 20.69
CA LYS A 77 1.03 2.35 21.69
C LYS A 77 0.71 0.95 21.18
N ASN A 78 1.26 -0.07 21.85
CA ASN A 78 1.07 -1.46 21.42
C ASN A 78 -0.41 -1.83 21.26
N GLY A 79 -0.73 -2.43 20.12
CA GLY A 79 -2.07 -2.80 19.71
C GLY A 79 -2.80 -1.72 18.89
N ASP A 80 -2.26 -0.52 18.77
CA ASP A 80 -2.78 0.48 17.84
C ASP A 80 -2.50 0.07 16.39
N ALA A 81 -3.48 0.31 15.52
CA ALA A 81 -3.33 0.24 14.08
C ALA A 81 -4.00 1.46 13.44
N ALA A 82 -3.44 1.98 12.36
CA ALA A 82 -3.99 3.14 11.66
C ALA A 82 -5.43 2.87 11.20
N PHE A 83 -5.60 1.83 10.38
CA PHE A 83 -6.86 1.56 9.68
C PHE A 83 -7.56 0.26 10.12
N LEU A 84 -6.85 -0.65 10.78
CA LEU A 84 -7.41 -1.97 11.14
C LEU A 84 -8.39 -1.87 12.33
N PRO A 85 -9.58 -2.47 12.24
CA PRO A 85 -10.53 -2.53 13.35
C PRO A 85 -9.93 -3.17 14.60
N LYS A 86 -10.41 -2.78 15.78
CA LYS A 86 -10.09 -3.45 17.05
C LYS A 86 -10.43 -4.94 16.97
N GLY A 87 -9.53 -5.79 17.48
CA GLY A 87 -9.71 -7.25 17.53
C GLY A 87 -9.21 -7.98 16.29
N THR A 88 -8.72 -7.26 15.27
CA THR A 88 -8.08 -7.83 14.07
C THR A 88 -6.91 -8.70 14.49
N THR A 89 -6.88 -9.94 14.00
CA THR A 89 -5.86 -10.92 14.40
C THR A 89 -4.56 -10.71 13.63
N LEU A 90 -3.46 -10.70 14.35
CA LEU A 90 -2.11 -10.54 13.81
C LEU A 90 -1.41 -11.89 13.77
N PHE A 91 -0.79 -12.23 12.65
CA PHE A 91 -0.04 -13.46 12.45
C PHE A 91 1.44 -13.17 12.16
N GLY A 92 2.32 -14.06 12.61
CA GLY A 92 3.70 -14.07 12.14
C GLY A 92 3.82 -14.76 10.77
N ILE A 93 5.02 -14.74 10.17
CA ILE A 93 5.33 -15.46 8.94
C ILE A 93 6.42 -16.49 9.22
N LYS A 94 6.21 -17.73 8.77
CA LYS A 94 7.18 -18.82 8.93
C LYS A 94 8.47 -18.49 8.18
N GLY A 95 9.62 -18.70 8.83
CA GLY A 95 10.93 -18.43 8.24
C GLY A 95 11.27 -16.95 8.03
N ARG A 96 10.39 -16.00 8.38
CA ARG A 96 10.61 -14.56 8.15
C ARG A 96 10.20 -13.70 9.34
N ARG A 97 11.19 -13.14 10.04
CA ARG A 97 10.99 -12.19 11.16
C ARG A 97 10.83 -10.76 10.65
N GLY A 98 10.23 -9.90 11.47
CA GLY A 98 10.03 -8.49 11.13
C GLY A 98 8.83 -8.24 10.21
N PHE A 99 7.96 -9.22 10.04
CA PHE A 99 6.70 -9.10 9.33
C PHE A 99 5.52 -9.46 10.21
N ILE A 100 4.38 -8.84 9.90
CA ILE A 100 3.06 -9.18 10.43
C ILE A 100 2.14 -9.40 9.22
N ALA A 101 1.34 -10.46 9.27
CA ALA A 101 0.31 -10.73 8.30
C ALA A 101 -1.08 -10.54 8.91
N VAL A 102 -1.99 -9.96 8.14
CA VAL A 102 -3.39 -9.73 8.51
C VAL A 102 -4.27 -10.27 7.40
N LYS A 103 -5.31 -11.03 7.73
CA LYS A 103 -6.23 -11.56 6.72
C LYS A 103 -6.90 -10.42 5.96
N ASP A 104 -6.78 -10.46 4.64
CA ASP A 104 -7.44 -9.52 3.73
C ASP A 104 -7.83 -10.27 2.46
N LYS A 105 -9.13 -10.38 2.21
CA LYS A 105 -9.66 -11.12 1.05
C LYS A 105 -9.35 -10.43 -0.29
N ASN A 106 -8.96 -9.15 -0.25
CA ASN A 106 -8.67 -8.34 -1.43
C ASN A 106 -7.19 -8.47 -1.86
N GLU A 107 -6.34 -9.09 -1.03
CA GLU A 107 -4.94 -9.32 -1.33
C GLU A 107 -4.73 -10.69 -1.99
N ILE A 108 -3.72 -10.76 -2.86
CA ILE A 108 -3.25 -12.04 -3.39
C ILE A 108 -2.86 -12.94 -2.22
N ASN A 109 -3.33 -14.19 -2.27
CA ASN A 109 -3.14 -15.18 -1.21
C ASN A 109 -3.79 -14.80 0.14
N GLY A 110 -4.65 -13.78 0.19
CA GLY A 110 -5.57 -13.53 1.29
C GLY A 110 -4.98 -12.84 2.51
N TYR A 111 -3.80 -12.23 2.40
CA TYR A 111 -3.15 -11.53 3.51
C TYR A 111 -2.49 -10.23 3.09
N LYS A 112 -2.80 -9.16 3.82
CA LYS A 112 -2.04 -7.92 3.83
C LYS A 112 -0.81 -8.07 4.72
N LEU A 113 0.32 -7.59 4.23
CA LEU A 113 1.59 -7.64 4.93
C LEU A 113 1.96 -6.30 5.52
N TYR A 114 2.61 -6.35 6.67
CA TYR A 114 3.23 -5.22 7.34
C TYR A 114 4.68 -5.57 7.68
N VAL A 115 5.60 -4.65 7.45
CA VAL A 115 7.05 -4.84 7.68
C VAL A 115 7.56 -3.86 8.71
N GLU A 116 8.49 -4.30 9.56
CA GLU A 116 9.11 -3.43 10.57
C GLU A 116 9.69 -2.18 9.92
N TYR A 117 9.27 -1.01 10.40
CA TYR A 117 9.65 0.29 9.87
C TYR A 117 11.17 0.50 9.97
N ASN A 118 11.76 1.12 8.93
CA ASN A 118 13.21 1.33 8.78
C ASN A 118 14.06 0.05 8.80
N SER A 119 13.46 -1.12 8.52
CA SER A 119 14.22 -2.36 8.35
C SER A 119 14.64 -2.51 6.89
N LYS A 120 15.81 -3.11 6.60
CA LYS A 120 16.25 -3.39 5.21
C LYS A 120 15.31 -4.30 4.39
N GLN A 121 14.24 -4.81 5.03
CA GLN A 121 13.24 -5.70 4.48
C GLN A 121 12.07 -4.94 3.85
N ASP A 122 12.05 -3.61 3.91
CA ASP A 122 11.04 -2.71 3.31
C ASP A 122 11.26 -2.44 1.82
N ARG A 123 12.21 -3.14 1.18
CA ARG A 123 12.64 -2.90 -0.20
C ARG A 123 11.88 -3.77 -1.19
N PHE A 124 10.72 -3.29 -1.62
CA PHE A 124 9.80 -4.02 -2.53
C PHE A 124 9.67 -3.43 -3.94
N TRP A 125 10.40 -2.35 -4.24
CA TRP A 125 10.40 -1.78 -5.59
C TRP A 125 11.07 -2.70 -6.61
N PHE A 126 10.71 -2.55 -7.88
CA PHE A 126 11.20 -3.39 -8.99
C PHE A 126 12.73 -3.56 -9.00
N LYS A 127 13.47 -2.47 -8.78
CA LYS A 127 14.96 -2.48 -8.71
C LYS A 127 15.55 -3.36 -7.61
N HIS A 128 14.74 -3.81 -6.65
CA HIS A 128 15.16 -4.64 -5.52
C HIS A 128 14.70 -6.10 -5.65
N ILE A 129 13.96 -6.43 -6.70
CA ILE A 129 13.57 -7.82 -6.98
C ILE A 129 14.83 -8.61 -7.38
N PRO A 130 15.12 -9.76 -6.75
CA PRO A 130 16.22 -10.63 -7.17
C PRO A 130 15.80 -11.38 -8.44
N LEU A 131 15.95 -10.72 -9.59
CA LEU A 131 15.45 -11.21 -10.89
C LEU A 131 16.01 -12.59 -11.26
N ASP A 132 17.25 -12.89 -10.85
CA ASP A 132 17.92 -14.18 -11.04
C ASP A 132 17.25 -15.35 -10.29
N LYS A 133 16.44 -15.04 -9.27
CA LYS A 133 15.70 -16.03 -8.47
C LYS A 133 14.26 -16.21 -8.90
N VAL A 134 13.77 -15.45 -9.89
CA VAL A 134 12.37 -15.53 -10.30
C VAL A 134 12.10 -16.88 -10.98
N THR A 135 11.14 -17.63 -10.45
CA THR A 135 10.77 -18.97 -10.94
C THR A 135 9.38 -19.03 -11.53
N LYS A 136 8.51 -18.07 -11.20
CA LYS A 136 7.16 -17.95 -11.74
C LYS A 136 6.75 -16.48 -11.80
N ILE A 137 6.08 -16.11 -12.88
CA ILE A 137 5.42 -14.81 -13.03
C ILE A 137 3.94 -15.05 -13.31
N GLU A 138 3.06 -14.34 -12.61
CA GLU A 138 1.63 -14.28 -12.96
C GLU A 138 1.25 -12.86 -13.32
N THR A 139 0.50 -12.70 -14.41
CA THR A 139 0.01 -11.41 -14.88
C THR A 139 -1.50 -11.34 -14.69
N TYR A 140 -1.97 -10.17 -14.27
CA TYR A 140 -3.38 -9.90 -14.02
C TYR A 140 -3.80 -8.63 -14.74
N ALA A 141 -5.02 -8.61 -15.26
CA ALA A 141 -5.70 -7.36 -15.58
C ALA A 141 -6.52 -6.93 -14.34
N ILE A 142 -6.45 -5.65 -14.00
CA ILE A 142 -7.23 -5.04 -12.93
C ILE A 142 -8.49 -4.42 -13.53
N ASP A 143 -9.63 -4.59 -12.87
CA ASP A 143 -10.88 -3.98 -13.31
C ASP A 143 -10.78 -2.43 -13.20
N PRO A 144 -11.03 -1.67 -14.30
CA PRO A 144 -10.97 -0.21 -14.27
C PRO A 144 -11.96 0.46 -13.30
N HIS A 145 -13.01 -0.25 -12.90
CA HIS A 145 -14.03 0.21 -11.96
C HIS A 145 -13.83 -0.35 -10.55
N ASN A 146 -12.91 -1.30 -10.36
CA ASN A 146 -12.60 -1.91 -9.08
C ASN A 146 -11.13 -2.36 -9.01
N ASP A 147 -10.30 -1.59 -8.30
CA ASP A 147 -8.86 -1.84 -8.16
C ASP A 147 -8.51 -3.12 -7.36
N VAL A 148 -9.50 -3.75 -6.75
CA VAL A 148 -9.37 -5.03 -6.05
C VAL A 148 -9.54 -6.22 -6.98
N ASP A 149 -10.40 -6.11 -7.99
CA ASP A 149 -10.78 -7.25 -8.82
C ASP A 149 -9.71 -7.52 -9.88
N ARG A 150 -9.12 -8.71 -9.80
CA ARG A 150 -8.02 -9.15 -10.66
C ARG A 150 -8.47 -10.33 -11.51
N THR A 151 -8.24 -10.25 -12.81
CA THR A 151 -8.40 -11.37 -13.73
C THR A 151 -7.03 -11.90 -14.13
N LEU A 152 -6.70 -13.13 -13.74
CA LEU A 152 -5.48 -13.81 -14.19
C LEU A 152 -5.48 -13.89 -15.72
N LYS A 153 -4.38 -13.45 -16.32
CA LYS A 153 -4.14 -13.51 -17.77
C LYS A 153 -3.20 -14.66 -18.09
N GLN A 154 -2.02 -14.67 -17.49
CA GLN A 154 -1.01 -15.68 -17.77
C GLN A 154 -0.27 -16.12 -16.52
N THR A 155 0.21 -17.37 -16.57
CA THR A 155 1.16 -17.94 -15.61
C THR A 155 2.37 -18.40 -16.41
N LEU A 156 3.50 -17.73 -16.21
CA LEU A 156 4.77 -18.02 -16.84
C LEU A 156 5.63 -18.81 -15.86
N SER A 157 6.12 -19.96 -16.29
CA SER A 157 7.06 -20.80 -15.52
C SER A 157 8.21 -21.33 -16.39
N GLY A 158 8.16 -21.10 -17.71
CA GLY A 158 9.25 -21.40 -18.62
C GLY A 158 10.37 -20.36 -18.51
N LYS A 159 11.62 -20.81 -18.55
CA LYS A 159 12.78 -19.92 -18.44
C LYS A 159 12.83 -18.87 -19.55
N GLU A 160 12.53 -19.26 -20.80
CA GLU A 160 12.54 -18.36 -21.95
C GLU A 160 11.50 -17.24 -21.81
N GLU A 161 10.26 -17.59 -21.47
CA GLU A 161 9.18 -16.61 -21.27
C GLU A 161 9.47 -15.65 -20.11
N ILE A 162 10.07 -16.15 -19.03
CA ILE A 162 10.50 -15.34 -17.89
C ILE A 162 11.65 -14.41 -18.31
N ASP A 163 12.66 -14.91 -19.02
CA ASP A 163 13.79 -14.10 -19.46
C ASP A 163 13.31 -12.98 -20.44
N ASP A 164 12.36 -13.29 -21.33
CA ASP A 164 11.78 -12.33 -22.28
C ASP A 164 11.05 -11.17 -21.60
N ILE A 165 10.17 -11.46 -20.65
CA ILE A 165 9.43 -10.40 -19.94
C ILE A 165 10.36 -9.56 -19.05
N LEU A 166 11.34 -10.20 -18.40
CA LEU A 166 12.34 -9.49 -17.60
C LEU A 166 13.24 -8.60 -18.45
N LEU A 167 13.59 -9.03 -19.67
CA LEU A 167 14.32 -8.20 -20.62
C LEU A 167 13.52 -6.93 -20.93
N LEU A 168 12.24 -7.05 -21.30
CA LEU A 168 11.38 -5.89 -21.61
C LEU A 168 11.30 -4.88 -20.45
N LEU A 169 11.16 -5.37 -19.22
CA LEU A 169 11.09 -4.51 -18.03
C LEU A 169 12.43 -3.85 -17.71
N THR A 170 13.55 -4.56 -17.86
CA THR A 170 14.89 -4.06 -17.51
C THR A 170 15.49 -3.15 -18.58
N THR A 171 15.09 -3.30 -19.84
CA THR A 171 15.47 -2.40 -20.95
C THR A 171 14.48 -1.26 -21.15
N SER A 172 13.52 -1.09 -20.25
CA SER A 172 12.57 0.01 -20.29
C SER A 172 13.28 1.37 -20.29
N LYS A 173 12.70 2.33 -21.01
CA LYS A 173 13.26 3.68 -21.14
C LYS A 173 12.73 4.55 -20.01
N LYS A 174 13.62 4.97 -19.10
CA LYS A 174 13.33 6.02 -18.12
C LYS A 174 12.98 7.34 -18.80
N GLU A 175 11.82 7.88 -18.48
CA GLU A 175 11.28 9.13 -19.04
C GLU A 175 10.59 9.94 -17.92
N SER A 176 11.38 10.70 -17.16
CA SER A 176 10.89 11.44 -15.98
C SER A 176 9.86 12.53 -16.30
N GLY A 177 9.78 12.98 -17.55
CA GLY A 177 8.81 13.96 -18.03
C GLY A 177 7.55 13.35 -18.65
N TYR A 178 7.42 12.02 -18.66
CA TYR A 178 6.27 11.37 -19.28
C TYR A 178 4.98 11.69 -18.54
N GLN A 179 3.97 12.15 -19.28
CA GLN A 179 2.62 12.37 -18.78
C GLN A 179 1.68 11.39 -19.48
N PRO A 180 1.08 10.44 -18.75
CA PRO A 180 0.14 9.49 -19.32
C PRO A 180 -1.04 10.19 -20.01
N SER A 181 -1.44 9.68 -21.17
CA SER A 181 -2.61 10.19 -21.89
C SER A 181 -3.90 9.80 -21.17
N MET A 182 -4.71 10.80 -20.83
CA MET A 182 -6.05 10.62 -20.23
C MET A 182 -7.18 10.86 -21.25
N LYS A 183 -6.85 11.00 -22.54
CA LYS A 183 -7.81 11.42 -23.58
C LYS A 183 -8.96 10.44 -23.74
N ASP A 184 -8.65 9.15 -23.65
CA ASP A 184 -9.60 8.05 -23.89
C ASP A 184 -9.99 7.34 -22.58
N GLY A 185 -9.93 8.06 -21.46
CA GLY A 185 -10.22 7.57 -20.11
C GLY A 185 -8.97 7.22 -19.31
N ASP A 186 -9.18 6.61 -18.15
CA ASP A 186 -8.09 6.19 -17.26
C ASP A 186 -7.25 5.08 -17.91
N PRO A 187 -5.93 5.04 -17.62
CA PRO A 187 -5.06 3.97 -18.09
C PRO A 187 -5.56 2.59 -17.66
N LEU A 188 -5.44 1.60 -18.53
CA LEU A 188 -5.65 0.21 -18.13
C LEU A 188 -4.56 -0.19 -17.15
N MET A 189 -4.94 -0.93 -16.12
CA MET A 189 -4.03 -1.38 -15.09
C MET A 189 -3.82 -2.89 -15.18
N TYR A 190 -2.57 -3.28 -15.08
CA TYR A 190 -2.12 -4.66 -14.97
C TYR A 190 -1.25 -4.81 -13.74
N GLU A 191 -1.22 -6.02 -13.19
CA GLU A 191 -0.33 -6.38 -12.09
C GLU A 191 0.49 -7.59 -12.50
N MET A 192 1.80 -7.50 -12.32
CA MET A 192 2.72 -8.63 -12.46
C MET A 192 3.19 -9.07 -11.09
N THR A 193 3.21 -10.36 -10.84
CA THR A 193 3.72 -10.95 -9.59
C THR A 193 4.97 -11.77 -9.87
N PHE A 194 5.95 -11.71 -8.97
CA PHE A 194 7.24 -12.36 -9.13
C PHE A 194 7.51 -13.26 -7.93
N TYR A 195 7.46 -14.57 -8.17
CA TYR A 195 7.74 -15.59 -7.17
C TYR A 195 9.22 -15.97 -7.23
N THR A 196 9.88 -15.95 -6.07
CA THR A 196 11.34 -16.14 -5.97
C THR A 196 11.73 -17.35 -5.12
N GLY A 197 10.75 -18.15 -4.68
CA GLY A 197 10.90 -19.22 -3.69
C GLY A 197 10.99 -18.73 -2.24
N GLU A 198 11.05 -17.42 -2.01
CA GLU A 198 11.03 -16.82 -0.67
C GLU A 198 9.60 -16.69 -0.12
N PRO A 199 9.42 -16.51 1.21
CA PRO A 199 8.08 -16.34 1.80
C PRO A 199 7.32 -15.12 1.30
N ILE A 200 8.04 -14.07 0.88
CA ILE A 200 7.45 -12.85 0.35
C ILE A 200 7.76 -12.78 -1.14
N ALA A 201 6.70 -12.70 -1.95
CA ALA A 201 6.76 -12.44 -3.38
C ALA A 201 6.55 -10.94 -3.66
N TYR A 202 6.87 -10.50 -4.87
CA TYR A 202 6.86 -9.09 -5.27
C TYR A 202 5.74 -8.83 -6.28
N LYS A 203 5.18 -7.62 -6.27
CA LYS A 203 4.22 -7.18 -7.29
C LYS A 203 4.63 -5.85 -7.91
N LEU A 204 4.37 -5.72 -9.21
CA LEU A 204 4.62 -4.53 -10.02
C LEU A 204 3.32 -4.16 -10.74
N SER A 205 2.89 -2.92 -10.58
CA SER A 205 1.80 -2.36 -11.38
C SER A 205 2.33 -1.84 -12.70
N VAL A 206 1.71 -2.27 -13.80
CA VAL A 206 1.99 -1.81 -15.16
C VAL A 206 0.73 -1.16 -15.72
N HIS A 207 0.88 0.01 -16.32
CA HIS A 207 -0.21 0.80 -16.84
C HIS A 207 -0.13 0.91 -18.36
N TYR A 208 -1.28 1.05 -19.01
CA TYR A 208 -1.37 1.29 -20.45
C TYR A 208 -2.35 2.43 -20.72
N ASP A 209 -1.83 3.57 -21.16
CA ASP A 209 -2.59 4.79 -21.43
C ASP A 209 -3.09 4.89 -22.90
N LYS A 210 -3.28 3.74 -23.54
CA LYS A 210 -3.62 3.59 -24.96
C LYS A 210 -2.51 3.99 -25.94
N THR A 211 -1.38 4.49 -25.46
CA THR A 211 -0.22 4.84 -26.29
C THR A 211 1.01 4.07 -25.89
N ASN A 212 1.34 4.01 -24.60
CA ASN A 212 2.53 3.36 -24.09
C ASN A 212 2.20 2.49 -22.86
N TYR A 213 2.96 1.42 -22.71
CA TYR A 213 3.04 0.68 -21.45
C TYR A 213 4.07 1.33 -20.53
N TYR A 214 3.77 1.46 -19.24
CA TYR A 214 4.68 2.07 -18.29
C TYR A 214 4.52 1.60 -16.84
N PHE A 215 5.55 1.80 -16.02
CA PHE A 215 5.51 1.59 -14.57
C PHE A 215 6.31 2.66 -13.81
N HIS A 216 6.02 2.81 -12.52
CA HIS A 216 6.64 3.73 -11.54
C HIS A 216 6.77 2.97 -10.17
N PRO A 217 7.38 3.48 -9.06
CA PRO A 217 7.45 4.87 -8.60
C PRO A 217 8.82 5.58 -8.66
N ASP A 218 9.94 4.92 -8.92
CA ASP A 218 11.26 5.59 -8.92
C ASP A 218 11.33 6.67 -10.02
N ASP A 219 10.98 6.28 -11.25
CA ASP A 219 10.73 7.13 -12.39
C ASP A 219 9.66 6.46 -13.27
N THR A 220 9.04 7.20 -14.17
CA THR A 220 8.22 6.60 -15.21
C THR A 220 9.12 5.88 -16.21
N ASN A 221 8.94 4.57 -16.33
CA ASN A 221 9.67 3.72 -17.25
C ASN A 221 8.73 3.26 -18.37
N LEU A 222 9.04 3.65 -19.61
CA LEU A 222 8.30 3.22 -20.80
C LEU A 222 8.78 1.84 -21.26
N ILE A 223 7.84 0.92 -21.42
CA ILE A 223 8.08 -0.46 -21.81
C ILE A 223 7.75 -0.63 -23.29
N ASP A 224 8.53 -1.43 -24.00
CA ASP A 224 8.25 -1.80 -25.39
C ASP A 224 6.90 -2.54 -25.52
N ASP A 225 6.11 -2.19 -26.54
CA ASP A 225 4.75 -2.68 -26.78
C ASP A 225 4.64 -4.21 -26.89
N LYS A 226 5.75 -4.92 -27.14
CA LYS A 226 5.80 -6.39 -27.07
C LYS A 226 5.31 -6.94 -25.73
N ILE A 227 5.38 -6.15 -24.65
CA ILE A 227 4.86 -6.52 -23.33
C ILE A 227 3.36 -6.87 -23.36
N ALA A 228 2.61 -6.33 -24.33
CA ALA A 228 1.19 -6.60 -24.51
C ALA A 228 0.86 -8.08 -24.66
N VAL A 229 1.78 -8.90 -25.18
CA VAL A 229 1.54 -10.35 -25.35
C VAL A 229 1.31 -11.05 -24.01
N PHE A 230 1.88 -10.55 -22.92
CA PHE A 230 1.79 -11.14 -21.58
C PHE A 230 0.52 -10.72 -20.80
N PHE A 231 -0.32 -9.87 -21.40
CA PHE A 231 -1.56 -9.36 -20.81
C PHE A 231 -2.83 -9.79 -21.54
N LYS A 232 -2.67 -10.61 -22.58
CA LYS A 232 -3.78 -11.19 -23.36
C LYS A 232 -4.32 -12.44 -22.67
#